data_AF-A0A7C2VWE5-F1
#
_entry.id   AF-A0A7C2VWE5-F1
#
_cell.length_a   1.000
_cell.length_b   1.000
_cell.length_c   1.000
_cell.angle_alpha   90.00
_cell.angle_beta   90.00
_cell.angle_gamma   90.00
#
_symmetry.space_group_name_H-M   'P 1'
#
loop_
_entity.id
_entity.type
_entity.pdbx_description
1 polymer ?
#
loop_
_entity_poly.entity_id
_entity_poly.type
_entity_poly.pdbx_seq_one_letter_code
_entity_poly.pdbx_strand_id
1 'polypeptide(L)'
;MEWVAILIFVLVLLLFIQYFLIRSLKRIIRDLQSSKHSMASRYGKMSEQFMPFLDNYPFNPNDFRFIGSPIDGVQFTDDMV
;
A
#
# COMPACT_ATOMS: atom_id res chain seq x y z
N MET A 1 44.31 -4.83 31.52
CA MET A 1 43.31 -5.91 31.37
C MET A 1 41.90 -5.40 31.68
N GLU A 2 41.67 -4.78 32.85
CA GLU A 2 40.38 -4.15 33.24
C GLU A 2 39.76 -3.22 32.17
N TRP A 3 40.51 -2.23 31.69
CA TRP A 3 40.02 -1.28 30.67
C TRP A 3 39.62 -1.92 29.35
N VAL A 4 40.30 -3.00 28.95
CA VAL A 4 40.00 -3.73 27.72
C VAL A 4 38.67 -4.46 27.86
N ALA A 5 38.39 -5.05 29.02
CA ALA A 5 37.11 -5.70 29.30
C ALA A 5 35.94 -4.70 29.28
N ILE A 6 36.13 -3.49 29.85
CA ILE A 6 35.12 -2.42 29.81
C ILE A 6 34.85 -1.98 28.37
N LEU A 7 35.89 -1.82 27.56
CA LEU A 7 35.77 -1.38 26.17
C LEU A 7 35.01 -2.42 25.32
N ILE A 8 35.31 -3.71 25.51
CA ILE A 8 34.59 -4.81 24.85
C ILE A 8 33.12 -4.82 25.31
N PHE A 9 32.85 -4.65 26.59
CA PHE A 9 31.49 -4.63 27.12
C PHE A 9 30.66 -3.49 26.51
N VAL A 10 31.22 -2.27 26.46
CA VAL A 10 30.56 -1.12 25.83
C VAL A 10 30.32 -1.38 24.35
N LEU A 11 31.29 -1.96 23.62
CA LEU A 11 31.14 -2.29 22.21
C LEU A 11 29.99 -3.29 21.99
N VAL A 12 29.93 -4.36 22.78
CA VAL A 12 28.85 -5.36 22.70
C VAL A 12 27.50 -4.72 22.99
N LEU A 13 27.44 -3.84 24.00
CA LEU A 13 26.21 -3.16 24.37
C LEU A 13 25.74 -2.19 23.27
N LEU A 14 26.66 -1.47 22.62
CA LEU A 14 26.35 -0.62 21.47
C LEU A 14 25.84 -1.43 20.28
N LEU A 15 26.48 -2.56 19.97
CA LEU A 15 26.04 -3.46 18.89
C LEU A 15 24.65 -4.05 19.19
N PHE A 16 24.40 -4.41 20.43
CA PHE A 16 23.09 -4.92 20.87
C PHE A 16 21.99 -3.87 20.70
N ILE A 17 22.25 -2.63 21.13
CA ILE A 17 21.33 -1.50 20.95
C ILE A 17 21.06 -1.26 19.46
N GLN A 18 22.11 -1.14 18.63
CA GLN A 18 21.96 -0.95 17.19
C GLN A 18 21.12 -2.05 16.55
N TYR A 19 21.39 -3.31 16.88
CA TYR A 19 20.62 -4.45 16.39
C TYR A 19 19.13 -4.34 16.74
N PHE A 20 18.83 -3.95 17.98
CA PHE A 20 17.46 -3.79 18.44
C PHE A 20 16.72 -2.65 17.72
N LEU A 21 17.36 -1.48 17.56
CA LEU A 21 16.80 -0.36 16.81
C LEU A 21 16.51 -0.72 15.34
N ILE A 22 17.44 -1.39 14.66
CA ILE A 22 17.29 -1.78 13.26
C ILE A 22 16.11 -2.76 13.11
N ARG A 23 15.95 -3.71 14.04
CA ARG A 23 14.81 -4.63 14.03
C ARG A 23 13.48 -3.92 14.21
N SER A 24 13.42 -2.93 15.10
CA SER A 24 12.21 -2.13 15.31
C SER A 24 11.83 -1.35 14.05
N LEU A 25 12.81 -0.65 13.45
CA LEU A 25 12.59 0.14 12.24
C LEU A 25 12.12 -0.72 11.05
N LYS A 26 12.69 -1.92 10.88
CA LYS A 26 12.26 -2.87 9.83
C LYS A 26 10.82 -3.37 10.00
N ARG A 27 10.24 -3.35 11.21
CA ARG A 27 8.82 -3.69 11.41
C ARG A 27 7.94 -2.54 10.90
N ILE A 28 8.24 -1.33 11.35
CA ILE A 28 7.50 -0.11 10.97
C ILE A 28 7.47 0.07 9.44
N ILE A 29 8.61 -0.11 8.77
CA ILE A 29 8.69 0.02 7.30
C ILE A 29 7.82 -1.02 6.59
N ARG A 30 7.83 -2.28 7.06
CA ARG A 30 7.01 -3.35 6.45
C ARG A 30 5.52 -3.08 6.62
N ASP A 31 5.11 -2.59 7.79
CA ASP A 31 3.71 -2.26 8.06
C ASP A 31 3.24 -1.07 7.21
N LEU A 32 4.07 -0.04 7.07
CA LEU A 32 3.82 1.09 6.16
C LEU A 32 3.72 0.63 4.71
N GLN A 33 4.62 -0.24 4.25
CA GLN A 33 4.61 -0.74 2.87
C GLN A 33 3.37 -1.58 2.57
N SER A 34 2.98 -2.47 3.49
CA SER A 34 1.74 -3.26 3.41
C SER A 34 0.51 -2.34 3.37
N SER A 35 0.47 -1.34 4.24
CA SER A 35 -0.61 -0.36 4.29
C SER A 35 -0.70 0.44 2.99
N LYS A 36 0.42 0.91 2.44
CA LYS A 36 0.46 1.62 1.16
C LYS A 36 -0.02 0.74 0.00
N HIS A 37 0.40 -0.52 -0.05
CA HIS A 37 -0.02 -1.46 -1.09
C HIS A 37 -1.53 -1.74 -1.02
N SER A 38 -2.05 -1.97 0.20
CA SER A 38 -3.48 -2.11 0.45
C SER A 38 -4.26 -0.88 0.02
N MET A 39 -3.77 0.32 0.38
CA MET A 39 -4.39 1.58 0.00
C MET A 39 -4.37 1.80 -1.52
N ALA A 40 -3.28 1.49 -2.22
CA ALA A 40 -3.21 1.62 -3.68
C ALA A 40 -4.23 0.71 -4.39
N SER A 41 -4.36 -0.55 -3.97
CA SER A 41 -5.37 -1.46 -4.52
C SER A 41 -6.80 -1.00 -4.21
N ARG A 42 -7.04 -0.51 -2.98
CA ARG A 42 -8.34 0.01 -2.58
C ARG A 42 -8.71 1.29 -3.32
N TYR A 43 -7.75 2.20 -3.53
CA TYR A 43 -7.94 3.42 -4.31
C TYR A 43 -8.20 3.11 -5.80
N GLY A 44 -7.48 2.16 -6.39
CA GLY A 44 -7.75 1.72 -7.77
C GLY A 44 -9.18 1.20 -7.94
N LYS A 45 -9.60 0.29 -7.05
CA LYS A 45 -10.97 -0.24 -7.03
C LYS A 45 -12.02 0.85 -6.82
N MET A 46 -11.78 1.80 -5.91
CA MET A 46 -12.70 2.93 -5.73
C MET A 46 -12.73 3.80 -6.98
N SER A 47 -11.58 4.12 -7.59
CA SER A 47 -11.51 4.92 -8.81
C SER A 47 -12.32 4.32 -9.96
N GLU A 48 -12.28 3.00 -10.14
CA GLU A 48 -13.08 2.28 -11.14
C GLU A 48 -14.59 2.44 -10.88
N GLN A 49 -15.00 2.45 -9.61
CA GLN A 49 -16.40 2.67 -9.22
C GLN A 49 -16.86 4.12 -9.40
N PHE A 50 -15.95 5.08 -9.25
CA PHE A 50 -16.28 6.51 -9.39
C PHE A 50 -16.09 7.03 -10.83
N MET A 51 -15.44 6.26 -11.70
CA MET A 51 -15.15 6.64 -13.09
C MET A 51 -16.38 7.15 -13.87
N PRO A 52 -17.59 6.54 -13.79
CA PRO A 52 -18.77 7.01 -14.53
C PRO A 52 -19.30 8.38 -14.09
N PHE A 53 -18.86 8.89 -12.93
CA PHE A 53 -19.33 10.15 -12.36
C PHE A 53 -18.35 11.32 -12.59
N LEU A 54 -17.26 11.10 -13.34
CA LEU A 54 -16.31 12.16 -13.68
C LEU A 54 -16.85 13.02 -14.84
N ASP A 55 -16.70 14.34 -14.76
CA ASP A 55 -17.17 15.28 -15.79
C ASP A 55 -16.61 15.00 -17.20
N ASN A 56 -15.44 14.37 -17.28
CA ASN A 56 -14.76 14.02 -18.53
C ASN A 56 -14.89 12.53 -18.89
N TYR A 57 -15.84 11.80 -18.32
CA TYR A 57 -16.07 10.40 -18.66
C TYR A 57 -16.52 10.28 -20.14
N PRO A 58 -15.84 9.48 -20.99
CA PRO A 58 -16.02 9.53 -22.44
C PRO A 58 -17.33 8.87 -22.93
N PHE A 59 -18.10 8.22 -22.06
CA PHE A 59 -19.31 7.48 -22.42
C PHE A 59 -20.52 7.99 -21.64
N ASN A 60 -21.73 7.68 -22.12
CA ASN A 60 -22.96 8.02 -21.40
C ASN A 60 -23.04 7.24 -20.07
N PRO A 61 -23.06 7.92 -18.91
CA PRO A 61 -23.14 7.25 -17.61
C PRO A 61 -24.42 6.45 -17.40
N ASN A 62 -25.50 6.79 -18.13
CA ASN A 62 -26.78 6.06 -18.05
C ASN A 62 -26.69 4.63 -18.61
N ASP A 63 -25.71 4.38 -19.49
CA ASP A 63 -25.46 3.09 -20.12
C ASP A 63 -24.39 2.27 -19.39
N PHE A 64 -23.87 2.79 -18.29
CA PHE A 64 -22.90 2.11 -17.45
C PHE A 64 -23.60 1.27 -16.39
N ARG A 65 -23.23 -0.01 -16.27
CA ARG A 65 -23.79 -0.93 -15.27
C ARG A 65 -22.68 -1.60 -14.47
N PHE A 66 -22.86 -1.69 -13.16
CA PHE A 66 -22.01 -2.50 -12.28
C PHE A 66 -22.51 -3.94 -12.26
N ILE A 67 -21.65 -4.91 -12.58
CA ILE A 67 -21.98 -6.33 -12.46
C ILE A 67 -21.27 -6.89 -11.22
N GLY A 68 -22.05 -7.42 -10.28
CA GLY A 68 -21.58 -8.10 -9.07
C GLY A 68 -21.23 -7.21 -7.87
N SER A 69 -20.95 -7.85 -6.73
CA SER A 69 -20.39 -7.26 -5.50
C SER A 69 -19.12 -8.02 -5.11
N PRO A 70 -17.90 -7.48 -5.28
CA PRO A 70 -17.49 -6.20 -5.89
C PRO A 70 -17.05 -6.38 -7.36
N ILE A 71 -16.59 -5.32 -8.03
CA ILE A 71 -17.34 -4.61 -9.07
C ILE A 71 -16.54 -4.77 -10.37
N ASP A 72 -17.11 -5.40 -11.39
CA ASP A 72 -16.65 -5.21 -12.77
C ASP A 72 -17.67 -4.30 -13.47
N GLY A 73 -17.22 -3.12 -13.89
CA GLY A 73 -18.04 -2.17 -14.64
C GLY A 73 -18.16 -2.56 -16.11
N VAL A 74 -19.37 -2.56 -16.66
CA VAL A 74 -19.61 -2.82 -18.08
C VAL A 74 -20.23 -1.58 -18.71
N GLN A 75 -19.55 -1.06 -19.74
CA GLN A 75 -20.04 0.03 -20.59
C GLN A 75 -20.59 -0.57 -21.88
N PHE A 76 -21.84 -0.23 -22.20
CA PHE A 76 -22.44 -0.53 -23.49
C PHE A 76 -22.21 0.65 -24.44
N THR A 77 -21.83 0.37 -25.69
CA THR A 77 -21.75 1.33 -26.79
C THR A 77 -22.47 0.74 -28.01
N ASP A 78 -23.08 1.58 -28.84
CA ASP A 78 -23.89 1.11 -29.98
C ASP A 78 -23.05 0.49 -31.12
N ASP A 79 -21.71 0.53 -31.02
CA ASP A 79 -20.80 0.34 -32.17
C ASP A 79 -19.86 -0.88 -32.11
N MET A 80 -20.06 -1.89 -31.25
CA MET A 80 -19.20 -3.10 -31.30
C MET A 80 -20.01 -4.40 -31.32
N VAL A 81 -20.13 -4.96 -32.53
CA VAL A 81 -20.56 -6.33 -32.85
C VAL A 81 -19.33 -7.19 -33.12
#